data_AF-I5AXV5-F1
#
_entry.id   AF-I5AXV5-F1
#
_cell.length_a   1.000
_cell.length_b   1.000
_cell.length_c   1.000
_cell.angle_alpha   90.00
_cell.angle_beta   90.00
_cell.angle_gamma   90.00
#
_symmetry.space_group_name_H-M   'P 1'
#
loop_
_entity.id
_entity.type
_entity.pdbx_description
1 polymer ?
#
loop_
_entity_poly.entity_id
_entity_poly.type
_entity_poly.pdbx_seq_one_letter_code
_entity_poly.pdbx_strand_id
1 'polypeptide(L)'
;MPVHSFIYGGAKCAGMGVLEQLAGNAVSRGLTVPGVQRKLSLHLSQEKEARLTADKYKGSYENCGKIVSRYSAFEGFDLSELYLRIVGSFIMGNSDMHLKNFSFIEESSGSRVFKLSPAYDLLPVNVILPSDKDQMALTVNGKKRNIRRKD
;
A
#
# COMPACT_ATOMS: atom_id res chain seq x y z
N MET A 1 23.23 47.17 -8.19
CA MET A 1 23.42 46.17 -7.12
C MET A 1 22.04 45.69 -6.68
N PRO A 2 21.73 44.39 -6.49
CA PRO A 2 22.52 43.19 -6.79
C PRO A 2 22.26 42.64 -8.22
N VAL A 3 21.82 41.37 -8.40
CA VAL A 3 22.08 40.53 -9.61
C VAL A 3 21.04 39.40 -9.90
N HIS A 4 20.92 39.00 -11.19
CA HIS A 4 20.56 37.65 -11.73
C HIS A 4 19.12 37.06 -11.52
N SER A 5 18.58 36.10 -12.32
CA SER A 5 19.17 35.21 -13.35
C SER A 5 18.18 34.77 -14.45
N PHE A 6 18.59 34.93 -15.72
CA PHE A 6 18.57 34.00 -16.87
C PHE A 6 17.38 33.05 -17.20
N ILE A 7 16.88 33.24 -18.45
CA ILE A 7 16.48 32.25 -19.46
C ILE A 7 15.35 31.24 -19.15
N TYR A 8 14.17 31.52 -19.73
CA TYR A 8 13.34 30.49 -20.40
C TYR A 8 13.15 30.86 -21.87
N GLY A 9 14.18 30.61 -22.68
CA GLY A 9 14.14 30.77 -24.13
C GLY A 9 13.98 29.44 -24.84
N GLY A 10 12.94 29.31 -25.68
CA GLY A 10 12.96 28.46 -26.87
C GLY A 10 13.05 26.93 -26.69
N ALA A 11 11.94 26.28 -26.32
CA ALA A 11 11.70 24.88 -26.70
C ALA A 11 10.19 24.62 -26.90
N LYS A 12 9.66 24.89 -28.11
CA LYS A 12 8.32 24.41 -28.51
C LYS A 12 8.40 22.90 -28.83
N CYS A 13 8.39 22.06 -27.80
CA CYS A 13 8.33 20.61 -27.97
C CYS A 13 6.93 20.19 -28.47
N ALA A 14 6.85 19.73 -29.72
CA ALA A 14 5.61 19.38 -30.40
C ALA A 14 4.87 18.12 -29.87
N GLY A 15 5.24 17.62 -28.68
CA GLY A 15 4.59 16.48 -28.00
C GLY A 15 3.80 16.85 -26.74
N MET A 16 3.81 18.11 -26.31
CA MET A 16 3.31 18.55 -25.00
C MET A 16 1.79 18.31 -24.81
N GLY A 17 0.99 18.53 -25.85
CA GLY A 17 -0.47 18.35 -25.78
C GLY A 17 -0.94 16.90 -25.58
N VAL A 18 -0.16 15.89 -25.99
CA VAL A 18 -0.51 14.48 -25.79
C VAL A 18 -0.31 14.08 -24.33
N LEU A 19 0.76 14.58 -23.68
CA LEU A 19 1.02 14.33 -22.26
C LEU A 19 -0.01 15.05 -21.37
N GLU A 20 -0.41 16.28 -21.70
CA GLU A 20 -1.49 16.97 -21.00
C GLU A 20 -2.86 16.30 -21.20
N GLN A 21 -3.17 15.80 -22.40
CA GLN A 21 -4.39 15.01 -22.63
C GLN A 21 -4.38 13.67 -21.88
N LEU A 22 -3.24 12.98 -21.79
CA LEU A 22 -3.12 11.73 -21.04
C LEU A 22 -3.21 11.96 -19.52
N ALA A 23 -2.57 13.02 -19.01
CA ALA A 23 -2.69 13.45 -17.63
C ALA A 23 -4.15 13.82 -17.30
N GLY A 24 -4.77 14.68 -18.12
CA GLY A 24 -6.18 15.05 -17.98
C GLY A 24 -7.12 13.85 -17.98
N ASN A 25 -6.98 12.91 -18.93
CA ASN A 25 -7.79 11.69 -18.96
C ASN A 25 -7.58 10.78 -17.75
N ALA A 26 -6.37 10.70 -17.20
CA ALA A 26 -6.10 9.91 -15.99
C ALA A 26 -6.71 10.55 -14.73
N VAL A 27 -6.71 11.88 -14.65
CA VAL A 27 -7.34 12.66 -13.56
C VAL A 27 -8.86 12.60 -13.64
N SER A 28 -9.44 12.83 -14.82
CA SER A 28 -10.90 12.78 -15.05
C SER A 28 -11.50 11.38 -14.82
N ARG A 29 -10.69 10.33 -14.88
CA ARG A 29 -11.09 8.95 -14.51
C ARG A 29 -10.87 8.62 -13.02
N GLY A 30 -10.43 9.58 -12.21
CA GLY A 30 -10.17 9.40 -10.78
C GLY A 30 -8.98 8.48 -10.46
N LEU A 31 -8.10 8.20 -11.44
CA LEU A 31 -7.03 7.21 -11.30
C LEU A 31 -5.75 7.76 -10.65
N THR A 32 -5.56 9.08 -10.67
CA THR A 32 -4.42 9.78 -10.07
C THR A 32 -4.70 11.28 -9.99
N VAL A 33 -4.08 11.98 -9.05
CA VAL A 33 -3.98 13.46 -9.03
C VAL A 33 -2.60 13.84 -9.60
N PRO A 34 -2.43 14.94 -10.35
CA PRO A 34 -1.11 15.34 -10.86
C PRO A 34 -0.15 15.62 -9.69
N GLY A 35 1.08 15.12 -9.78
CA GLY A 35 2.10 15.26 -8.73
C GLY A 35 1.95 14.28 -7.54
N VAL A 36 0.91 13.45 -7.50
CA VAL A 36 0.74 12.43 -6.44
C VAL A 36 1.18 11.06 -6.96
N GLN A 37 2.04 10.37 -6.20
CA GLN A 37 2.49 9.00 -6.51
C GLN A 37 1.31 8.02 -6.40
N ARG A 38 1.15 7.12 -7.39
CA ARG A 38 0.09 6.12 -7.36
C ARG A 38 0.33 5.09 -6.26
N LYS A 39 -0.73 4.77 -5.53
CA LYS A 39 -0.77 3.77 -4.46
C LYS A 39 -1.94 2.81 -4.69
N LEU A 40 -1.68 1.51 -4.62
CA LEU A 40 -2.68 0.44 -4.80
C LEU A 40 -2.81 -0.37 -3.52
N SER A 41 -3.88 -0.16 -2.74
CA SER A 41 -4.13 -0.90 -1.50
C SER A 41 -4.51 -2.36 -1.76
N LEU A 42 -4.01 -3.32 -0.97
CA LEU A 42 -4.24 -4.76 -1.18
C LEU A 42 -5.73 -5.15 -1.14
N HIS A 43 -6.52 -4.46 -0.32
CA HIS A 43 -7.98 -4.59 -0.29
C HIS A 43 -8.61 -4.34 -1.67
N LEU A 44 -8.19 -3.30 -2.40
CA LEU A 44 -8.69 -2.99 -3.74
C LEU A 44 -8.22 -4.02 -4.79
N SER A 45 -7.12 -4.73 -4.53
CA SER A 45 -6.67 -5.86 -5.37
C SER A 45 -7.49 -7.14 -5.14
N GLN A 46 -8.23 -7.25 -4.03
CA GLN A 46 -9.16 -8.36 -3.77
C GLN A 46 -10.59 -8.03 -4.23
N GLU A 47 -11.00 -6.76 -4.12
CA GLU A 47 -12.34 -6.30 -4.50
C GLU A 47 -12.49 -6.07 -6.01
N LYS A 48 -13.08 -7.05 -6.70
CA LYS A 48 -13.76 -6.81 -8.00
C LYS A 48 -15.15 -6.15 -7.84
N GLU A 49 -15.69 -6.13 -6.63
CA GLU A 49 -16.89 -5.40 -6.23
C GLU A 49 -16.58 -4.69 -4.91
N ALA A 50 -16.93 -3.41 -4.79
CA ALA A 50 -16.69 -2.64 -3.56
C ALA A 50 -17.54 -3.18 -2.40
N ARG A 51 -16.92 -3.55 -1.26
CA ARG A 51 -17.63 -4.04 -0.08
C ARG A 51 -17.35 -3.19 1.16
N LEU A 52 -18.31 -3.24 2.09
CA LEU A 52 -18.38 -2.35 3.24
C LEU A 52 -17.26 -2.60 4.27
N THR A 53 -17.06 -1.63 5.15
CA THR A 53 -16.00 -1.55 6.18
C THR A 53 -15.82 -2.78 7.05
N ALA A 54 -16.82 -3.66 7.18
CA ALA A 54 -16.72 -4.92 7.91
C ALA A 54 -15.84 -5.99 7.20
N ASP A 55 -15.74 -5.96 5.87
CA ASP A 55 -14.92 -6.91 5.11
C ASP A 55 -13.41 -6.62 5.20
N LYS A 56 -12.99 -5.46 5.75
CA LYS A 56 -11.56 -5.11 5.92
C LYS A 56 -10.78 -6.13 6.78
N TYR A 57 -11.48 -6.86 7.65
CA TYR A 57 -10.95 -7.92 8.51
C TYR A 57 -11.16 -9.35 7.97
N LYS A 58 -11.87 -9.52 6.84
CA LYS A 58 -12.04 -10.83 6.18
C LYS A 58 -10.88 -11.07 5.23
N GLY A 59 -9.77 -11.49 5.81
CA GLY A 59 -8.55 -11.82 5.10
C GLY A 59 -7.60 -12.60 5.97
N SER A 60 -6.55 -13.10 5.33
CA SER A 60 -5.46 -13.82 5.97
C SER A 60 -4.14 -13.28 5.45
N TYR A 61 -3.08 -13.34 6.26
CA TYR A 61 -1.77 -12.82 5.83
C TYR A 61 -1.15 -13.65 4.70
N GLU A 62 -1.50 -14.93 4.58
CA GLU A 62 -1.13 -15.77 3.44
C GLU A 62 -1.79 -15.27 2.13
N ASN A 63 -3.00 -14.73 2.20
CA ASN A 63 -3.63 -14.06 1.06
C ASN A 63 -2.98 -12.71 0.74
N CYS A 64 -2.47 -11.97 1.74
CA CYS A 64 -1.60 -10.81 1.49
C CYS A 64 -0.32 -11.25 0.76
N GLY A 65 0.34 -12.32 1.22
CA GLY A 65 1.53 -12.89 0.60
C GLY A 65 1.33 -13.27 -0.86
N LYS A 66 0.22 -13.95 -1.19
CA LYS A 66 -0.15 -14.27 -2.60
C LYS A 66 -0.32 -13.04 -3.49
N ILE A 67 -0.78 -11.91 -2.93
CA ILE A 67 -0.94 -10.65 -3.69
C ILE A 67 0.42 -9.96 -3.85
N VAL A 68 1.25 -9.94 -2.81
CA VAL A 68 2.64 -9.43 -2.90
C VAL A 68 3.45 -10.21 -3.92
N SER A 69 3.44 -11.54 -3.84
CA SER A 69 4.05 -12.45 -4.82
C SER A 69 3.60 -12.18 -6.26
N ARG A 70 2.30 -11.90 -6.47
CA ARG A 70 1.76 -11.67 -7.82
C ARG A 70 2.07 -10.30 -8.43
N TYR A 71 2.12 -9.24 -7.62
CA TYR A 71 2.12 -7.85 -8.12
C TYR A 71 3.39 -7.06 -7.80
N SER A 72 4.29 -7.57 -6.94
CA SER A 72 5.58 -6.95 -6.68
C SER A 72 6.58 -7.20 -7.80
N ALA A 73 7.35 -6.18 -8.17
CA ALA A 73 8.56 -6.30 -8.99
C ALA A 73 9.78 -6.79 -8.19
N PHE A 74 9.70 -6.83 -6.86
CA PHE A 74 10.77 -7.17 -5.92
C PHE A 74 10.31 -8.20 -4.89
N GLU A 75 9.60 -9.24 -5.36
CA GLU A 75 8.90 -10.25 -4.54
C GLU A 75 9.66 -10.69 -3.28
N GLY A 76 10.92 -11.10 -3.40
CA GLY A 76 11.70 -11.61 -2.26
C GLY A 76 11.91 -10.58 -1.14
N PHE A 77 12.10 -9.30 -1.49
CA PHE A 77 12.22 -8.21 -0.52
C PHE A 77 10.85 -7.88 0.10
N ASP A 78 9.82 -7.71 -0.73
CA ASP A 78 8.49 -7.32 -0.26
C ASP A 78 7.82 -8.42 0.58
N LEU A 79 8.03 -9.70 0.28
CA LEU A 79 7.57 -10.83 1.10
C LEU A 79 8.31 -10.88 2.45
N SER A 80 9.62 -10.64 2.45
CA SER A 80 10.42 -10.56 3.67
C SER A 80 9.96 -9.39 4.55
N GLU A 81 9.67 -8.24 3.93
CA GLU A 81 9.15 -7.07 4.66
C GLU A 81 7.73 -7.30 5.18
N LEU A 82 6.84 -7.91 4.38
CA LEU A 82 5.51 -8.32 4.83
C LEU A 82 5.60 -9.23 6.06
N TYR A 83 6.47 -10.25 6.04
CA TYR A 83 6.70 -11.15 7.16
C TYR A 83 7.17 -10.39 8.42
N LEU A 84 8.17 -9.50 8.27
CA LEU A 84 8.67 -8.69 9.39
C LEU A 84 7.60 -7.76 9.97
N ARG A 85 6.72 -7.19 9.14
CA ARG A 85 5.57 -6.38 9.60
C ARG A 85 4.55 -7.20 10.38
N ILE A 86 4.27 -8.43 9.97
CA ILE A 86 3.35 -9.35 10.67
C ILE A 86 3.92 -9.72 12.03
N VAL A 87 5.19 -10.15 12.07
CA VAL A 87 5.89 -10.51 13.32
C VAL A 87 6.00 -9.29 14.25
N GLY A 88 6.38 -8.12 13.72
CA GLY A 88 6.43 -6.87 14.49
C GLY A 88 5.06 -6.47 15.05
N SER A 89 3.99 -6.62 14.27
CA SER A 89 2.62 -6.35 14.72
C SER A 89 2.20 -7.28 15.86
N PHE A 90 2.53 -8.57 15.78
CA PHE A 90 2.30 -9.53 16.86
C PHE A 90 3.04 -9.14 18.15
N ILE A 91 4.33 -8.77 18.04
CA ILE A 91 5.17 -8.39 19.19
C ILE A 91 4.68 -7.08 19.84
N MET A 92 4.23 -6.10 19.04
CA MET A 92 3.73 -4.82 19.54
C MET A 92 2.28 -4.87 20.02
N GLY A 93 1.54 -5.96 19.79
CA GLY A 93 0.11 -6.04 20.07
C GLY A 93 -0.72 -5.12 19.16
N ASN A 94 -0.41 -5.09 17.86
CA ASN A 94 -1.18 -4.36 16.86
C ASN A 94 -2.28 -5.26 16.26
N SER A 95 -3.46 -5.24 16.88
CA SER A 95 -4.65 -5.96 16.45
C SER A 95 -5.45 -5.28 15.32
N ASP A 96 -5.03 -4.13 14.77
CA ASP A 96 -5.72 -3.44 13.67
C ASP A 96 -4.93 -3.37 12.33
N MET A 97 -3.77 -4.04 12.24
CA MET A 97 -2.96 -4.21 11.01
C MET A 97 -3.67 -5.02 9.89
N HIS A 98 -4.71 -4.45 9.29
CA HIS A 98 -5.62 -5.09 8.33
C HIS A 98 -5.31 -4.78 6.86
N LEU A 99 -6.12 -5.29 5.91
CA LEU A 99 -5.83 -5.25 4.46
C LEU A 99 -5.59 -3.84 3.86
N LYS A 100 -6.07 -2.77 4.50
CA LYS A 100 -5.85 -1.38 4.06
C LYS A 100 -4.49 -0.80 4.51
N ASN A 101 -3.78 -1.49 5.40
CA ASN A 101 -2.46 -1.10 5.91
C ASN A 101 -1.33 -1.61 5.02
N PHE A 102 -1.68 -2.42 4.02
CA PHE A 102 -0.78 -2.88 2.97
C PHE A 102 -1.19 -2.24 1.65
N SER A 103 -0.22 -1.70 0.93
CA SER A 103 -0.40 -1.17 -0.41
C SER A 103 0.89 -1.26 -1.21
N PHE A 104 0.79 -1.24 -2.53
CA PHE A 104 1.94 -0.99 -3.39
C PHE A 104 2.07 0.50 -3.70
N ILE A 105 3.30 0.94 -3.95
CA ILE A 105 3.62 2.22 -4.60
C ILE A 105 4.28 1.95 -5.95
N GLU A 106 4.01 2.82 -6.91
CA GLU A 106 4.67 2.81 -8.22
C GLU A 106 6.07 3.45 -8.08
N GLU A 107 7.14 2.79 -8.56
CA GLU A 107 8.54 3.26 -8.37
C GLU A 107 8.76 4.66 -8.95
N SER A 108 8.26 4.87 -10.17
CA SER A 108 8.18 6.18 -10.80
C SER A 108 6.86 6.30 -11.56
N SER A 109 6.30 7.51 -11.62
CA SER A 109 4.95 7.75 -12.15
C SER A 109 4.81 7.21 -13.58
N GLY A 110 3.88 6.27 -13.77
CA GLY A 110 3.61 5.65 -15.07
C GLY A 110 4.47 4.43 -15.44
N SER A 111 5.50 4.09 -14.66
CA SER A 111 6.37 2.92 -14.92
C SER A 111 5.64 1.57 -14.83
N ARG A 112 4.52 1.49 -14.10
CA ARG A 112 3.82 0.26 -13.71
C ARG A 112 4.69 -0.76 -12.96
N VAL A 113 5.86 -0.34 -12.46
CA VAL A 113 6.72 -1.13 -11.58
C VAL A 113 6.27 -0.85 -10.15
N PHE A 114 5.75 -1.88 -9.49
CA PHE A 114 5.16 -1.77 -8.15
C PHE A 114 6.02 -2.47 -7.11
N LYS A 115 6.18 -1.83 -5.95
CA LYS A 115 6.78 -2.40 -4.74
C LYS A 115 5.90 -2.13 -3.53
N LEU A 116 6.06 -2.90 -2.46
CA LEU A 116 5.33 -2.68 -1.21
C LEU A 116 5.65 -1.27 -0.67
N SER A 117 4.62 -0.50 -0.35
CA SER A 117 4.77 0.81 0.29
C SER A 117 5.37 0.61 1.68
N PRO A 118 6.23 1.51 2.20
CA PRO A 118 6.71 1.48 3.58
C PRO A 118 5.62 1.22 4.61
N ALA A 119 5.97 0.66 5.76
CA ALA A 119 5.00 0.38 6.83
C ALA A 119 4.40 1.67 7.39
N TYR A 120 3.10 1.64 7.68
CA TYR A 120 2.36 2.72 8.36
C TYR A 120 1.32 2.10 9.29
N ASP A 121 0.76 2.90 10.18
CA ASP A 121 -0.31 2.49 11.11
C ASP A 121 0.09 1.28 12.00
N LEU A 122 1.30 1.41 12.56
CA LEU A 122 1.89 0.49 13.55
C LEU A 122 1.61 1.00 14.96
N LEU A 123 0.46 0.63 15.53
CA LEU A 123 0.02 1.08 16.85
C LEU A 123 -0.13 -0.11 17.82
N PRO A 124 0.25 0.02 19.11
CA PRO A 124 0.11 -1.05 20.10
C PRO A 124 -1.34 -1.10 20.63
N VAL A 125 -2.28 -1.48 19.76
CA VAL A 125 -3.73 -1.45 20.00
C VAL A 125 -4.12 -2.22 21.27
N ASN A 126 -3.55 -3.40 21.53
CA ASN A 126 -3.85 -4.18 22.74
C ASN A 126 -3.46 -3.47 24.05
N VAL A 127 -2.50 -2.53 24.02
CA VAL A 127 -2.12 -1.72 25.19
C VAL A 127 -3.12 -0.58 25.42
N ILE A 128 -3.59 0.05 24.34
CA ILE A 128 -4.50 1.19 24.36
C ILE A 128 -5.96 0.75 24.60
N LEU A 129 -6.33 -0.44 24.10
CA LEU A 129 -7.67 -1.01 24.18
C LEU A 129 -7.63 -2.42 24.80
N PRO A 130 -7.47 -2.56 26.14
CA PRO A 130 -7.35 -3.86 26.80
C PRO A 130 -8.61 -4.75 26.71
N SER A 131 -9.74 -4.22 26.25
CA SER A 131 -10.94 -5.00 25.94
C SER A 131 -10.80 -5.81 24.66
N ASP A 132 -9.96 -5.39 23.71
CA ASP A 132 -9.61 -6.19 22.55
C ASP A 132 -8.69 -7.34 22.97
N LYS A 133 -9.05 -8.55 22.52
CA LYS A 133 -8.38 -9.82 22.83
C LYS A 133 -7.79 -10.48 21.59
N ASP A 134 -7.95 -9.90 20.39
CA ASP A 134 -7.26 -10.35 19.19
C ASP A 134 -5.78 -10.00 19.29
N GLN A 135 -4.90 -10.92 18.89
CA GLN A 135 -3.45 -10.67 18.80
C GLN A 135 -3.06 -10.17 17.41
N MET A 136 -3.91 -10.39 16.41
CA MET A 136 -3.67 -10.12 14.98
C MET A 136 -4.96 -9.65 14.31
N ALA A 137 -4.87 -8.67 13.42
CA ALA A 137 -6.04 -8.12 12.72
C ALA A 137 -6.60 -9.06 11.63
N LEU A 138 -5.71 -9.72 10.87
CA LEU A 138 -6.05 -10.75 9.89
C LEU A 138 -5.67 -12.13 10.44
N THR A 139 -6.17 -13.20 9.81
CA THR A 139 -5.82 -14.55 10.26
C THR A 139 -4.40 -14.96 9.86
N VAL A 140 -3.74 -15.70 10.76
CA VAL A 140 -2.58 -16.57 10.50
C VAL A 140 -3.04 -17.99 10.77
N ASN A 141 -2.92 -18.90 9.79
CA ASN A 141 -3.39 -20.28 9.91
C ASN A 141 -4.84 -20.40 10.44
N GLY A 142 -5.73 -19.51 9.95
CA GLY A 142 -7.14 -19.43 10.36
C GLY A 142 -7.40 -18.79 11.74
N LYS A 143 -6.37 -18.33 12.46
CA LYS A 143 -6.47 -17.81 13.83
C LYS A 143 -6.14 -16.32 13.92
N LYS A 144 -6.77 -15.63 14.88
CA LYS A 144 -6.38 -14.27 15.35
C LYS A 144 -5.87 -14.24 16.79
N ARG A 145 -5.92 -15.39 17.49
CA ARG A 145 -5.59 -15.55 18.92
C ARG A 145 -4.89 -16.89 19.13
N ASN A 146 -4.14 -16.98 20.22
CA ASN A 146 -3.33 -18.14 20.60
C ASN A 146 -2.37 -18.56 19.48
N ILE A 147 -1.78 -17.59 18.77
CA ILE A 147 -0.79 -17.83 17.72
C ILE A 147 0.46 -18.46 18.36
N ARG A 148 0.97 -19.55 17.75
CA ARG A 148 2.15 -20.28 18.21
C ARG A 148 3.18 -20.36 17.10
N ARG A 149 4.43 -20.69 17.44
CA ARG A 149 5.54 -20.91 16.48
C ARG A 149 5.27 -21.95 15.37
N LYS A 150 4.21 -22.76 15.48
CA LYS A 150 3.81 -23.78 14.50
C LYS A 150 2.62 -23.36 13.62
N ASP A 151 2.13 -22.14 13.82
CA ASP A 151 1.06 -21.51 13.04
C ASP A 151 1.69 -20.57 12.00
#